data_AF-A0AA42YIY4-F1
#
_entry.id   AF-A0AA42YIY4-F1
#
_cell.length_a   1.000
_cell.length_b   1.000
_cell.length_c   1.000
_cell.angle_alpha   90.00
_cell.angle_beta   90.00
_cell.angle_gamma   90.00
#
_symmetry.space_group_name_H-M   'P 1'
#
loop_
_entity.id
_entity.type
_entity.pdbx_description
1 polymer ?
#
loop_
_entity_poly.entity_id
_entity_poly.type
_entity_poly.pdbx_seq_one_letter_code
_entity_poly.pdbx_strand_id
1 'polypeptide(L)'
;MAAKKTAGPGRDAKSPRKGASKKKARKRARKGAKKSLRKSAKPVASATAEAKLYTLTQLGQMASVSMPTLQKYKRLYQDRIPSVGEGRKQRYPREAVAVLEQLKKENLARRGRPRKSPAKAAKAAKRTSAVKKAAAKGAAAASDLLTLSEISRITNISYPTVSRYVKLFLDKIPHVGAGRLRRFPREAVAAFEALRSASRPGRPPKRTAAAPVKRSARGGGAARSAGLEARLRRIEKAQAGLAKQLAGVLETLKKPLQVTIKGR
;
A
#
# COMPACT_ATOMS: atom_id res chain seq x y z
N MET A 1 -14.60 67.96 37.79
CA MET A 1 -13.54 67.36 36.97
C MET A 1 -14.15 66.25 36.11
N ALA A 2 -14.70 66.56 34.93
CA ALA A 2 -14.01 66.52 33.62
C ALA A 2 -13.29 65.16 33.40
N ALA A 3 -13.95 64.15 32.82
CA ALA A 3 -14.10 63.88 31.39
C ALA A 3 -12.94 63.03 30.79
N LYS A 4 -13.26 61.85 30.25
CA LYS A 4 -13.19 61.56 28.79
C LYS A 4 -13.44 60.06 28.50
N LYS A 5 -14.65 59.81 27.98
CA LYS A 5 -14.99 58.69 27.09
C LYS A 5 -14.18 58.83 25.80
N THR A 6 -13.45 57.80 25.39
CA THR A 6 -12.91 57.68 24.03
C THR A 6 -13.64 56.56 23.31
N ALA A 7 -14.66 56.96 22.54
CA ALA A 7 -15.21 56.15 21.46
C ALA A 7 -14.22 56.18 20.28
N GLY A 8 -13.79 55.02 19.81
CA GLY A 8 -13.00 54.85 18.60
C GLY A 8 -13.89 54.46 17.41
N PRO A 9 -13.77 55.12 16.25
CA PRO A 9 -14.72 55.02 15.14
C PRO A 9 -14.47 53.81 14.24
N GLY A 10 -15.56 53.33 13.62
CA GLY A 10 -15.52 52.31 12.59
C GLY A 10 -14.94 52.81 11.27
N ARG A 11 -14.34 51.87 10.53
CA ARG A 11 -13.97 51.88 9.10
C ARG A 11 -13.65 50.42 8.76
N ASP A 12 -13.85 49.81 7.61
CA ASP A 12 -14.45 50.12 6.33
C ASP A 12 -14.29 48.82 5.50
N ALA A 13 -14.96 48.76 4.36
CA ALA A 13 -14.61 47.91 3.22
C ALA A 13 -14.82 46.39 3.35
N LYS A 14 -16.09 46.04 3.17
CA LYS A 14 -16.53 44.86 2.40
C LYS A 14 -15.73 44.78 1.08
N SER A 15 -14.70 43.96 1.04
CA SER A 15 -13.95 43.66 -0.19
C SER A 15 -14.76 42.70 -1.08
N PRO A 16 -15.24 43.11 -2.27
CA PRO A 16 -15.79 42.15 -3.22
C PRO A 16 -14.66 41.31 -3.79
N ARG A 17 -14.65 40.01 -3.50
CA ARG A 17 -13.79 39.01 -4.15
C ARG A 17 -14.14 38.90 -5.65
N LYS A 18 -13.69 39.86 -6.45
CA LYS A 18 -13.57 39.75 -7.91
C LYS A 18 -12.33 38.91 -8.20
N GLY A 19 -12.48 37.62 -8.48
CA GLY A 19 -11.31 36.79 -8.77
C GLY A 19 -11.55 35.33 -9.09
N ALA A 20 -12.54 34.97 -9.91
CA ALA A 20 -12.73 33.57 -10.30
C ALA A 20 -13.19 33.32 -11.76
N SER A 21 -13.15 34.31 -12.66
CA SER A 21 -13.62 34.11 -14.05
C SER A 21 -12.53 34.00 -15.12
N LYS A 22 -11.24 34.27 -14.85
CA LYS A 22 -10.19 34.28 -15.91
C LYS A 22 -9.45 32.96 -16.17
N LYS A 23 -9.76 31.84 -15.48
CA LYS A 23 -9.06 30.55 -15.72
C LYS A 23 -9.65 29.66 -16.82
N LYS A 24 -10.83 29.98 -17.39
CA LYS A 24 -11.45 29.17 -18.47
C LYS A 24 -11.04 29.59 -19.90
N ALA A 25 -10.49 30.78 -20.12
CA ALA A 25 -10.13 31.26 -21.46
C ALA A 25 -8.74 30.80 -21.95
N ARG A 26 -7.78 30.49 -21.06
CA ARG A 26 -6.40 30.13 -21.45
C ARG A 26 -6.17 28.67 -21.85
N LYS A 27 -7.19 27.80 -21.81
CA LYS A 27 -7.04 26.37 -22.18
C LYS A 27 -7.36 26.04 -23.64
N ARG A 28 -7.79 27.03 -24.45
CA ARG A 28 -8.13 26.83 -25.88
C ARG A 28 -7.04 27.27 -26.87
N ALA A 29 -6.01 27.99 -26.46
CA ALA A 29 -4.97 28.51 -27.37
C ALA A 29 -3.69 27.63 -27.49
N ARG A 30 -3.65 26.43 -26.90
CA ARG A 30 -2.48 25.52 -26.97
C ARG A 30 -2.75 24.25 -27.79
N LYS A 31 -3.65 24.33 -28.78
CA LYS A 31 -4.01 23.19 -29.66
C LYS A 31 -3.57 23.36 -31.13
N GLY A 32 -2.83 24.41 -31.49
CA GLY A 32 -2.62 24.78 -32.90
C GLY A 32 -1.19 24.95 -33.41
N ALA A 33 -0.12 24.58 -32.68
CA ALA A 33 1.25 24.96 -33.10
C ALA A 33 2.34 23.90 -32.84
N LYS A 34 2.06 22.62 -33.13
CA LYS A 34 3.11 21.56 -33.19
C LYS A 34 2.90 20.60 -34.36
N LYS A 35 2.55 21.15 -35.53
CA LYS A 35 2.41 20.41 -36.79
C LYS A 35 3.29 21.04 -37.87
N SER A 36 4.60 21.02 -37.67
CA SER A 36 5.61 21.15 -38.72
C SER A 36 6.97 20.91 -38.09
N LEU A 37 7.90 20.31 -38.84
CA LEU A 37 9.29 20.01 -38.44
C LEU A 37 9.50 18.76 -37.56
N ARG A 38 9.08 17.60 -38.06
CA ARG A 38 9.93 16.40 -37.99
C ARG A 38 10.07 15.82 -39.38
N LYS A 39 10.92 16.51 -40.15
CA LYS A 39 11.55 16.04 -41.38
C LYS A 39 12.35 14.78 -41.04
N SER A 40 11.95 13.67 -41.64
CA SER A 40 12.81 12.61 -42.20
C SER A 40 14.08 12.24 -41.41
N ALA A 41 13.96 11.25 -40.54
CA ALA A 41 14.97 10.20 -40.44
C ALA A 41 14.32 8.92 -40.97
N LYS A 42 14.69 8.52 -42.18
CA LYS A 42 14.33 7.21 -42.75
C LYS A 42 14.76 6.14 -41.74
N PRO A 43 13.87 5.29 -41.20
CA PRO A 43 14.32 4.08 -40.55
C PRO A 43 15.01 3.24 -41.63
N VAL A 44 16.30 3.00 -41.45
CA VAL A 44 17.08 2.08 -42.26
C VAL A 44 16.38 0.73 -42.09
N ALA A 45 15.65 0.33 -43.12
CA ALA A 45 14.99 -0.95 -43.18
C ALA A 45 16.08 -2.01 -43.30
N SER A 46 16.55 -2.54 -42.17
CA SER A 46 17.22 -3.83 -42.17
C SER A 46 16.14 -4.89 -42.36
N ALA A 47 15.88 -5.17 -43.63
CA ALA A 47 15.13 -6.32 -44.09
C ALA A 47 15.84 -7.60 -43.62
N THR A 48 15.35 -8.17 -42.54
CA THR A 48 15.60 -9.56 -42.16
C THR A 48 14.25 -10.25 -42.09
N ALA A 49 13.98 -11.09 -43.09
CA ALA A 49 12.89 -12.06 -43.24
C ALA A 49 11.87 -12.13 -42.09
N GLU A 50 10.62 -11.70 -42.36
CA GLU A 50 9.39 -11.98 -41.58
C GLU A 50 9.59 -12.34 -40.10
N ALA A 51 10.38 -11.55 -39.38
CA ALA A 51 10.83 -11.93 -38.06
C ALA A 51 9.62 -11.95 -37.13
N LYS A 52 9.26 -13.13 -36.64
CA LYS A 52 8.10 -13.36 -35.78
C LYS A 52 8.06 -12.29 -34.68
N LEU A 53 7.06 -11.42 -34.75
CA LEU A 53 6.91 -10.31 -33.83
C LEU A 53 6.22 -10.80 -32.56
N TYR A 54 6.89 -10.62 -31.42
CA TYR A 54 6.42 -11.09 -30.14
C TYR A 54 5.68 -10.00 -29.36
N THR A 55 4.72 -10.42 -28.55
CA THR A 55 4.12 -9.56 -27.53
C THR A 55 5.04 -9.43 -26.32
N LEU A 56 4.82 -8.40 -25.49
CA LEU A 56 5.61 -8.20 -24.27
C LEU A 56 5.53 -9.41 -23.32
N THR A 57 4.40 -10.11 -23.30
CA THR A 57 4.19 -11.32 -22.50
C THR A 57 5.09 -12.47 -22.95
N GLN A 58 5.17 -12.71 -24.26
CA GLN A 58 6.02 -13.75 -24.83
C GLN A 58 7.50 -13.44 -24.60
N LEU A 59 7.93 -12.19 -24.81
CA LEU A 59 9.30 -11.77 -24.46
C LEU A 59 9.64 -12.04 -22.99
N GLY A 60 8.68 -11.80 -22.09
CA GLY A 60 8.87 -12.04 -20.66
C GLY A 60 9.09 -13.48 -20.29
N GLN A 61 8.35 -14.38 -20.95
CA GLN A 61 8.52 -15.82 -20.82
C GLN A 61 9.90 -16.24 -21.34
N MET A 62 10.30 -15.76 -22.52
CA MET A 62 11.60 -16.08 -23.13
C MET A 62 12.78 -15.59 -22.28
N ALA A 63 12.73 -14.34 -21.79
CA ALA A 63 13.82 -13.74 -21.00
C ALA A 63 13.79 -14.16 -19.51
N SER A 64 12.80 -14.93 -19.08
CA SER A 64 12.54 -15.23 -17.66
C SER A 64 12.53 -13.95 -16.79
N VAL A 65 11.76 -12.95 -17.22
CA VAL A 65 11.57 -11.66 -16.54
C VAL A 65 10.10 -11.47 -16.21
N SER A 66 9.80 -11.08 -14.97
CA SER A 66 8.42 -10.86 -14.56
C SER A 66 7.80 -9.67 -15.30
N MET A 67 6.51 -9.80 -15.63
CA MET A 67 5.73 -8.76 -16.29
C MET A 67 5.88 -7.33 -15.71
N PRO A 68 5.81 -7.10 -14.39
CA PRO A 68 6.00 -5.75 -13.84
C PRO A 68 7.41 -5.20 -14.10
N THR A 69 8.43 -6.07 -14.13
CA THR A 69 9.81 -5.66 -14.43
C THR A 69 9.95 -5.28 -15.90
N LEU A 70 9.33 -6.02 -16.81
CA LEU A 70 9.26 -5.66 -18.24
C LEU A 70 8.56 -4.33 -18.46
N GLN A 71 7.43 -4.10 -17.79
CA GLN A 71 6.73 -2.82 -17.88
C GLN A 71 7.60 -1.66 -17.36
N LYS A 72 8.39 -1.90 -16.32
CA LYS A 72 9.37 -0.93 -15.82
C LYS A 72 10.48 -0.68 -16.85
N TYR A 73 11.05 -1.74 -17.43
CA TYR A 73 12.09 -1.62 -18.46
C TYR A 73 11.60 -0.91 -19.70
N LYS A 74 10.39 -1.22 -20.17
CA LYS A 74 9.73 -0.50 -21.25
C LYS A 74 9.61 1.00 -20.98
N ARG A 75 9.29 1.41 -19.75
CA ARG A 75 9.14 2.83 -19.38
C ARG A 75 10.48 3.57 -19.25
N LEU A 76 11.50 2.90 -18.71
CA LEU A 76 12.79 3.53 -18.38
C LEU A 76 13.82 3.42 -19.50
N TYR A 77 13.76 2.37 -20.30
CA TYR A 77 14.75 2.02 -21.32
C TYR A 77 14.07 1.86 -22.69
N GLN A 78 13.06 2.69 -22.97
CA GLN A 78 12.28 2.62 -24.22
C GLN A 78 13.18 2.76 -25.45
N ASP A 79 14.21 3.60 -25.36
CA ASP A 79 15.12 3.90 -26.48
C ASP A 79 16.09 2.76 -26.80
N ARG A 80 16.30 1.83 -25.86
CA ARG A 80 17.22 0.68 -26.04
C ARG A 80 16.53 -0.57 -26.52
N ILE A 81 15.24 -0.72 -26.26
CA ILE A 81 14.49 -1.94 -26.58
C ILE A 81 13.99 -1.81 -28.02
N PRO A 82 14.48 -2.61 -28.97
CA PRO A 82 14.00 -2.55 -30.35
C PRO A 82 12.51 -2.90 -30.36
N SER A 83 11.70 -2.08 -31.03
CA SER A 83 10.27 -2.29 -31.12
C SER A 83 9.73 -1.86 -32.47
N VAL A 84 8.71 -2.58 -32.94
CA VAL A 84 8.04 -2.35 -34.22
C VAL A 84 6.59 -1.96 -33.95
N GLY A 85 6.17 -0.84 -34.54
CA GLY A 85 4.84 -0.25 -34.33
C GLY A 85 4.71 0.55 -33.04
N GLU A 86 3.54 1.15 -32.82
CA GLU A 86 3.32 2.11 -31.73
C GLU A 86 2.12 1.72 -30.84
N GLY A 87 2.16 2.20 -29.58
CA GLY A 87 1.06 2.07 -28.64
C GLY A 87 0.65 0.63 -28.35
N ARG A 88 -0.61 0.28 -28.64
CA ARG A 88 -1.18 -1.06 -28.42
C ARG A 88 -0.75 -2.08 -29.49
N LYS A 89 -0.39 -1.59 -30.68
CA LYS A 89 0.11 -2.39 -31.79
C LYS A 89 1.62 -2.61 -31.71
N GLN A 90 2.29 -2.01 -30.73
CA GLN A 90 3.72 -2.21 -30.51
C GLN A 90 4.00 -3.71 -30.26
N ARG A 91 4.95 -4.24 -31.04
CA ARG A 91 5.50 -5.57 -30.95
C ARG A 91 7.01 -5.50 -30.87
N TYR A 92 7.62 -6.61 -30.52
CA TYR A 92 9.06 -6.66 -30.31
C TYR A 92 9.67 -7.81 -31.12
N PRO A 93 10.80 -7.56 -31.79
CA PRO A 93 11.57 -8.61 -32.43
C PRO A 93 12.24 -9.51 -31.39
N ARG A 94 12.73 -10.67 -31.82
CA ARG A 94 13.45 -11.62 -30.97
C ARG A 94 14.71 -11.01 -30.33
N GLU A 95 15.36 -10.07 -31.01
CA GLU A 95 16.55 -9.34 -30.54
C GLU A 95 16.31 -8.58 -29.23
N ALA A 96 15.07 -8.17 -28.95
CA ALA A 96 14.72 -7.50 -27.70
C ALA A 96 14.98 -8.40 -26.47
N VAL A 97 15.00 -9.73 -26.62
CA VAL A 97 15.31 -10.66 -25.52
C VAL A 97 16.73 -10.42 -24.99
N ALA A 98 17.73 -10.30 -25.89
CA ALA A 98 19.13 -10.10 -25.51
C ALA A 98 19.32 -8.78 -24.74
N VAL A 99 18.69 -7.70 -25.22
CA VAL A 99 18.69 -6.40 -24.53
C VAL A 99 18.06 -6.50 -23.14
N LEU A 100 16.95 -7.24 -22.99
CA LEU A 100 16.29 -7.44 -21.70
C LEU A 100 17.14 -8.24 -20.71
N GLU A 101 17.90 -9.23 -21.17
CA GLU A 101 18.84 -9.98 -20.35
C GLU A 101 20.01 -9.11 -19.88
N GLN A 102 20.54 -8.24 -20.74
CA GLN A 102 21.55 -7.26 -20.36
C GLN A 102 21.02 -6.30 -19.29
N LEU A 103 19.82 -5.74 -19.49
CA LEU A 103 19.16 -4.88 -18.50
C LEU A 103 18.90 -5.61 -17.18
N LYS A 104 18.60 -6.91 -17.21
CA LYS A 104 18.43 -7.76 -16.02
C LYS A 104 19.74 -7.86 -15.22
N LYS A 105 20.87 -8.11 -15.90
CA LYS A 105 22.20 -8.18 -15.26
C LYS A 105 22.61 -6.83 -14.65
N GLU A 106 22.44 -5.73 -15.38
CA GLU A 106 22.74 -4.37 -14.90
C GLU A 106 21.90 -3.99 -13.67
N ASN A 107 20.59 -4.29 -13.68
CA ASN A 107 19.73 -3.99 -12.54
C ASN A 107 19.97 -4.93 -11.34
N LEU A 108 20.39 -6.18 -11.57
CA LEU A 108 20.79 -7.06 -10.47
C LEU A 108 22.00 -6.49 -9.72
N ALA A 109 22.97 -5.92 -10.44
CA ALA A 109 24.13 -5.26 -9.85
C ALA A 109 23.74 -4.00 -9.05
N ARG A 110 22.80 -3.19 -9.57
CA ARG A 110 22.32 -1.97 -8.90
C ARG A 110 21.38 -2.22 -7.73
N ARG A 111 20.74 -3.39 -7.65
CA ARG A 111 19.88 -3.76 -6.53
C ARG A 111 20.76 -4.21 -5.37
N GLY A 112 21.58 -3.27 -4.91
CA GLY A 112 22.65 -3.41 -3.93
C GLY A 112 22.13 -4.02 -2.64
N ARG A 113 22.18 -5.35 -2.59
CA ARG A 113 22.64 -6.20 -1.51
C ARG A 113 22.42 -7.63 -2.01
N PRO A 114 23.44 -8.49 -2.07
CA PRO A 114 23.21 -9.91 -2.34
C PRO A 114 22.16 -10.40 -1.34
N ARG A 115 21.02 -10.86 -1.83
CA ARG A 115 20.01 -11.49 -0.99
C ARG A 115 20.66 -12.74 -0.43
N LYS A 116 21.18 -12.63 0.79
CA LYS A 116 21.66 -13.76 1.58
C LYS A 116 20.57 -14.83 1.48
N SER A 117 20.96 -16.03 1.03
CA SER A 117 20.04 -17.12 0.70
C SER A 117 18.93 -17.26 1.75
N PRO A 118 17.68 -17.57 1.35
CA PRO A 118 16.54 -17.60 2.25
C PRO A 118 16.78 -18.50 3.49
N ALA A 119 17.60 -19.55 3.34
CA ALA A 119 18.03 -20.42 4.42
C ALA A 119 18.85 -19.74 5.53
N LYS A 120 19.70 -18.76 5.20
CA LYS A 120 20.50 -18.01 6.20
C LYS A 120 19.72 -16.83 6.81
N ALA A 121 18.67 -16.33 6.16
CA ALA A 121 17.83 -15.25 6.68
C ALA A 121 16.88 -15.71 7.80
N ALA A 122 16.33 -16.93 7.70
CA ALA A 122 15.39 -17.47 8.69
C ALA A 122 16.04 -17.70 10.07
N LYS A 123 17.31 -18.13 10.11
CA LYS A 123 18.04 -18.37 11.38
C LYS A 123 18.50 -17.08 12.08
N ALA A 124 18.76 -16.00 11.34
CA ALA A 124 19.18 -14.72 11.92
C ALA A 124 18.00 -13.92 12.51
N ALA A 125 16.82 -13.96 11.87
CA ALA A 125 15.65 -13.18 12.30
C ALA A 125 15.05 -13.67 13.64
N LYS A 126 15.14 -14.97 13.94
CA LYS A 126 14.65 -15.54 15.22
C LYS A 126 15.53 -15.15 16.42
N ARG A 127 16.84 -14.96 16.25
CA ARG A 127 17.74 -14.64 17.37
C ARG A 127 17.64 -13.18 17.81
N THR A 128 17.33 -12.25 16.90
CA THR A 128 17.26 -10.81 17.25
C THR A 128 15.92 -10.36 17.82
N SER A 129 14.83 -11.10 17.59
CA SER A 129 13.49 -10.74 18.10
C SER A 129 13.24 -11.25 19.52
N ALA A 130 13.83 -12.39 19.90
CA ALA A 130 13.72 -12.95 21.24
C ALA A 130 14.50 -12.13 22.28
N VAL A 131 15.73 -11.73 21.97
CA VAL A 131 16.59 -10.99 22.92
C VAL A 131 16.05 -9.58 23.22
N LYS A 132 15.46 -8.89 22.23
CA LYS A 132 14.86 -7.56 22.45
C LYS A 132 13.56 -7.59 23.23
N LYS A 133 12.82 -8.71 23.22
CA LYS A 133 11.54 -8.83 23.92
C LYS A 133 11.71 -9.15 25.41
N ALA A 134 12.81 -9.80 25.79
CA ALA A 134 13.15 -10.05 27.19
C ALA A 134 13.74 -8.81 27.88
N ALA A 135 14.67 -8.08 27.24
CA ALA A 135 15.28 -6.89 27.82
C ALA A 135 14.32 -5.68 27.94
N ALA A 136 13.36 -5.54 27.01
CA ALA A 136 12.41 -4.42 27.04
C ALA A 136 11.32 -4.54 28.13
N LYS A 137 11.11 -5.74 28.70
CA LYS A 137 10.06 -5.96 29.71
C LYS A 137 10.58 -5.82 31.15
N GLY A 138 11.89 -5.96 31.38
CA GLY A 138 12.51 -5.82 32.70
C GLY A 138 12.86 -4.38 33.10
N ALA A 139 13.34 -3.55 32.16
CA ALA A 139 13.74 -2.16 32.47
C ALA A 139 12.58 -1.15 32.52
N ALA A 140 11.39 -1.54 32.04
CA ALA A 140 10.20 -0.68 32.03
C ALA A 140 9.44 -0.67 33.37
N ALA A 141 9.72 -1.60 34.28
CA ALA A 141 9.02 -1.68 35.57
C ALA A 141 9.67 -0.83 36.68
N ALA A 142 10.96 -0.48 36.54
CA ALA A 142 11.73 0.23 37.57
C ALA A 142 12.05 1.70 37.22
N SER A 143 11.73 2.15 36.01
CA SER A 143 11.93 3.54 35.61
C SER A 143 10.62 4.30 35.66
N ASP A 144 10.60 5.44 36.33
CA ASP A 144 9.46 6.39 36.40
C ASP A 144 9.15 7.07 35.03
N LEU A 145 9.68 6.50 33.96
CA LEU A 145 9.66 7.00 32.59
C LEU A 145 8.76 6.14 31.73
N LEU A 146 7.58 6.68 31.43
CA LEU A 146 6.56 6.09 30.61
C LEU A 146 6.83 6.28 29.11
N THR A 147 6.40 5.29 28.34
CA THR A 147 6.25 5.35 26.90
C THR A 147 4.89 5.92 26.51
N LEU A 148 4.77 6.41 25.28
CA LEU A 148 3.49 6.91 24.74
C LEU A 148 2.38 5.85 24.76
N SER A 149 2.75 4.57 24.61
CA SER A 149 1.81 3.46 24.66
C SER A 149 1.28 3.22 26.07
N GLU A 150 2.12 3.40 27.10
CA GLU A 150 1.69 3.32 28.50
C GLU A 150 0.81 4.51 28.88
N ILE A 151 1.20 5.74 28.50
CA ILE A 151 0.37 6.94 28.73
C ILE A 151 -1.02 6.78 28.09
N SER A 152 -1.09 6.22 26.87
CA SER A 152 -2.35 5.95 26.19
C SER A 152 -3.26 4.98 26.96
N ARG A 153 -2.68 3.98 27.63
CA ARG A 153 -3.43 3.04 28.48
C ARG A 153 -3.90 3.70 29.77
N ILE A 154 -3.04 4.49 30.42
CA ILE A 154 -3.33 5.13 31.71
C ILE A 154 -4.42 6.21 31.54
N THR A 155 -4.28 7.09 30.56
CA THR A 155 -5.20 8.24 30.33
C THR A 155 -6.46 7.88 29.52
N ASN A 156 -6.53 6.67 28.98
CA ASN A 156 -7.53 6.25 27.98
C ASN A 156 -7.63 7.19 26.75
N ILE A 157 -6.56 7.94 26.45
CA ILE A 157 -6.44 8.74 25.24
C ILE A 157 -5.87 7.85 24.14
N SER A 158 -6.45 7.89 22.94
CA SER A 158 -5.93 7.06 21.83
C SER A 158 -4.49 7.44 21.48
N TYR A 159 -3.62 6.43 21.30
CA TYR A 159 -2.22 6.60 20.90
C TYR A 159 -1.97 7.64 19.78
N PRO A 160 -2.73 7.67 18.66
CA PRO A 160 -2.52 8.71 17.64
C PRO A 160 -2.78 10.14 18.16
N THR A 161 -3.68 10.31 19.13
CA THR A 161 -3.95 11.60 19.77
C THR A 161 -2.81 11.99 20.70
N VAL A 162 -2.30 11.07 21.52
CA VAL A 162 -1.10 11.31 22.36
C VAL A 162 0.09 11.68 21.47
N SER A 163 0.32 10.93 20.38
CA SER A 163 1.38 11.24 19.41
C SER A 163 1.19 12.62 18.76
N ARG A 164 -0.06 13.03 18.48
CA ARG A 164 -0.36 14.37 17.97
C ARG A 164 -0.06 15.45 19.01
N TYR A 165 -0.42 15.24 20.27
CA TYR A 165 -0.12 16.20 21.34
C TYR A 165 1.37 16.40 21.53
N VAL A 166 2.17 15.33 21.49
CA VAL A 166 3.65 15.44 21.50
C VAL A 166 4.14 16.29 20.33
N LYS A 167 3.58 16.14 19.12
CA LYS A 167 4.02 16.94 17.97
C LYS A 167 3.65 18.42 18.06
N LEU A 168 2.51 18.74 18.69
CA LEU A 168 1.97 20.10 18.74
C LEU A 168 2.36 20.88 20.00
N PHE A 169 2.56 20.18 21.11
CA PHE A 169 2.72 20.75 22.45
C PHE A 169 3.94 20.19 23.17
N LEU A 170 5.00 19.90 22.41
CA LEU A 170 6.22 19.30 22.95
C LEU A 170 6.84 20.12 24.08
N ASP A 171 6.75 21.45 23.95
CA ASP A 171 7.33 22.41 24.88
C ASP A 171 6.57 22.45 26.22
N LYS A 172 5.32 21.96 26.25
CA LYS A 172 4.46 21.95 27.45
C LYS A 172 4.46 20.61 28.18
N ILE A 173 5.06 19.57 27.60
CA ILE A 173 5.02 18.22 28.13
C ILE A 173 6.42 17.90 28.68
N PRO A 174 6.55 17.63 30.00
CA PRO A 174 7.84 17.23 30.56
C PRO A 174 8.28 15.92 29.90
N HIS A 175 9.52 15.85 29.46
CA HIS A 175 10.06 14.69 28.76
C HIS A 175 11.56 14.54 28.98
N VAL A 176 12.05 13.31 28.90
CA VAL A 176 13.47 12.98 29.00
C VAL A 176 13.92 12.34 27.69
N GLY A 177 15.06 12.81 27.17
CA GLY A 177 15.65 12.32 25.92
C GLY A 177 15.01 12.87 24.64
N ALA A 178 15.56 12.45 23.49
CA ALA A 178 15.19 12.99 22.18
C ALA A 178 14.76 11.90 21.18
N GLY A 179 14.03 12.33 20.14
CA GLY A 179 13.60 11.47 19.04
C GLY A 179 12.84 10.21 19.49
N ARG A 180 13.36 9.03 19.10
CA ARG A 180 12.76 7.72 19.40
C ARG A 180 13.02 7.23 20.82
N LEU A 181 14.06 7.76 21.46
CA LEU A 181 14.42 7.42 22.84
C LEU A 181 13.71 8.31 23.85
N ARG A 182 12.88 9.25 23.40
CA ARG A 182 12.06 10.10 24.25
C ARG A 182 11.15 9.27 25.15
N ARG A 183 11.18 9.56 26.44
CA ARG A 183 10.29 9.00 27.47
C ARG A 183 9.70 10.14 28.29
N PHE A 184 8.63 9.85 29.01
CA PHE A 184 7.82 10.84 29.69
C PHE A 184 7.72 10.46 31.17
N PRO A 185 8.07 11.35 32.12
CA PRO A 185 7.83 11.07 33.53
C PRO A 185 6.34 10.87 33.81
N ARG A 186 5.99 10.26 34.94
CA ARG A 186 4.57 10.12 35.34
C ARG A 186 3.83 11.46 35.41
N GLU A 187 4.51 12.53 35.79
CA GLU A 187 3.95 13.90 35.80
C GLU A 187 3.41 14.35 34.44
N ALA A 188 3.98 13.83 33.33
CA ALA A 188 3.52 14.15 31.99
C ALA A 188 2.07 13.70 31.73
N VAL A 189 1.59 12.69 32.47
CA VAL A 189 0.21 12.17 32.34
C VAL A 189 -0.80 13.29 32.61
N ALA A 190 -0.59 14.09 33.66
CA ALA A 190 -1.46 15.23 33.98
C ALA A 190 -1.45 16.30 32.87
N ALA A 191 -0.30 16.54 32.23
CA ALA A 191 -0.20 17.45 31.09
C ALA A 191 -1.01 16.92 29.87
N PHE A 192 -1.00 15.61 29.61
CA PHE A 192 -1.81 15.00 28.55
C PHE A 192 -3.31 15.06 28.83
N GLU A 193 -3.73 14.90 30.08
CA GLU A 193 -5.13 15.05 30.50
C GLU A 193 -5.60 16.50 30.40
N ALA A 194 -4.77 17.46 30.82
CA ALA A 194 -5.04 18.88 30.65
C ALA A 194 -5.14 19.27 29.17
N LEU A 195 -4.28 18.74 28.30
CA LEU A 195 -4.38 18.94 26.85
C LEU A 195 -5.65 18.30 26.27
N ARG A 196 -6.09 17.17 26.84
CA ARG A 196 -7.31 16.50 26.40
C ARG A 196 -8.55 17.31 26.74
N SER A 197 -8.65 17.83 27.96
CA SER A 197 -9.76 18.69 28.40
C SER A 197 -9.76 20.04 27.67
N ALA A 198 -8.59 20.65 27.48
CA ALA A 198 -8.44 21.89 26.73
C ALA A 198 -8.73 21.72 25.23
N SER A 199 -8.44 20.54 24.65
CA SER A 199 -8.85 20.21 23.30
C SER A 199 -10.36 19.97 23.28
N ARG A 200 -11.13 21.05 23.12
CA ARG A 200 -12.57 20.98 22.88
C ARG A 200 -12.86 19.84 21.91
N PRO A 201 -13.69 18.84 22.26
CA PRO A 201 -14.12 17.81 21.34
C PRO A 201 -14.64 18.49 20.08
N GLY A 202 -13.81 18.49 19.05
CA GLY A 202 -14.04 19.31 17.88
C GLY A 202 -15.37 18.91 17.27
N ARG A 203 -16.27 19.90 17.17
CA ARG A 203 -17.48 19.99 16.35
C ARG A 203 -18.10 18.62 16.03
N PRO A 204 -19.31 18.31 16.54
CA PRO A 204 -19.97 17.02 16.23
C PRO A 204 -19.82 16.77 14.74
N PRO A 205 -19.39 15.55 14.34
CA PRO A 205 -19.01 15.26 12.97
C PRO A 205 -20.13 15.82 12.11
N LYS A 206 -19.81 16.84 11.29
CA LYS A 206 -20.80 17.54 10.49
C LYS A 206 -21.56 16.42 9.80
N ARG A 207 -22.82 16.18 10.21
CA ARG A 207 -23.70 15.19 9.58
C ARG A 207 -23.83 15.72 8.17
N THR A 208 -22.92 15.31 7.30
CA THR A 208 -23.05 15.52 5.87
C THR A 208 -24.30 14.74 5.57
N ALA A 209 -25.43 15.45 5.46
CA ALA A 209 -26.63 14.93 4.85
C ALA A 209 -26.14 14.15 3.64
N ALA A 210 -26.37 12.83 3.66
CA ALA A 210 -25.85 11.92 2.69
C ALA A 210 -26.46 12.31 1.34
N ALA A 211 -25.76 13.18 0.60
CA ALA A 211 -25.98 13.29 -0.82
C ALA A 211 -25.77 11.88 -1.38
N PRO A 212 -26.72 11.31 -2.14
CA PRO A 212 -26.59 9.98 -2.71
C PRO A 212 -25.42 9.99 -3.68
N VAL A 213 -24.24 9.65 -3.17
CA VAL A 213 -23.07 9.42 -4.00
C VAL A 213 -23.36 8.15 -4.77
N LYS A 214 -23.64 8.26 -6.07
CA LYS A 214 -23.48 7.17 -7.04
C LYS A 214 -22.05 6.66 -6.93
N ARG A 215 -21.83 5.74 -5.99
CA ARG A 215 -20.56 5.06 -5.76
C ARG A 215 -20.40 4.05 -6.89
N SER A 216 -19.58 4.42 -7.87
CA SER A 216 -18.93 3.46 -8.75
C SER A 216 -18.29 2.36 -7.89
N ALA A 217 -18.63 1.12 -8.22
CA ALA A 217 -18.20 -0.12 -7.60
C ALA A 217 -16.68 -0.18 -7.29
N ARG A 218 -16.30 0.20 -6.07
CA ARG A 218 -15.00 -0.11 -5.46
C ARG A 218 -15.14 -0.04 -3.94
N GLY A 219 -15.68 -1.11 -3.37
CA GLY A 219 -15.90 -1.24 -1.93
C GLY A 219 -16.00 -2.71 -1.51
N GLY A 220 -14.89 -3.43 -1.62
CA GLY A 220 -14.75 -4.87 -1.31
C GLY A 220 -14.71 -5.20 0.19
N GLY A 221 -15.68 -4.69 0.96
CA GLY A 221 -15.90 -5.06 2.36
C GLY A 221 -17.00 -6.12 2.51
N ALA A 222 -18.20 -5.82 2.03
CA ALA A 222 -19.37 -6.71 2.14
C ALA A 222 -19.31 -7.94 1.22
N ALA A 223 -18.61 -7.86 0.08
CA ALA A 223 -18.40 -9.01 -0.81
C ALA A 223 -17.45 -10.07 -0.21
N ARG A 224 -16.64 -9.72 0.81
CA ARG A 224 -15.74 -10.67 1.47
C ARG A 224 -16.46 -11.56 2.48
N SER A 225 -17.44 -11.03 3.23
CA SER A 225 -18.25 -11.83 4.15
C SER A 225 -19.21 -12.75 3.39
N ALA A 226 -19.89 -12.23 2.37
CA ALA A 226 -20.76 -13.05 1.50
C ALA A 226 -19.98 -14.18 0.77
N GLY A 227 -18.72 -13.91 0.38
CA GLY A 227 -17.84 -14.92 -0.20
C GLY A 227 -17.36 -15.98 0.80
N LEU A 228 -17.22 -15.63 2.09
CA LEU A 228 -16.86 -16.57 3.14
C LEU A 228 -18.00 -17.53 3.47
N GLU A 229 -19.23 -17.03 3.59
CA GLU A 229 -20.41 -17.88 3.82
C GLU A 229 -20.64 -18.86 2.68
N ALA A 230 -20.53 -18.40 1.42
CA ALA A 230 -20.61 -19.28 0.26
C ALA A 230 -19.51 -20.34 0.25
N ARG A 231 -18.30 -20.01 0.76
CA ARG A 231 -17.18 -20.94 0.88
C ARG A 231 -17.42 -21.96 1.99
N LEU A 232 -17.99 -21.56 3.13
CA LEU A 232 -18.36 -22.46 4.22
C LEU A 232 -19.40 -23.49 3.76
N ARG A 233 -20.47 -23.06 3.10
CA ARG A 233 -21.49 -23.97 2.54
C ARG A 233 -20.92 -24.99 1.54
N ARG A 234 -19.92 -24.59 0.73
CA ARG A 234 -19.22 -25.51 -0.18
C ARG A 234 -18.39 -26.55 0.57
N ILE A 235 -17.72 -26.15 1.65
CA ILE A 235 -16.93 -27.05 2.49
C ILE A 235 -17.85 -28.06 3.19
N GLU A 236 -18.97 -27.60 3.76
CA GLU A 236 -19.97 -28.46 4.40
C GLU A 236 -20.55 -29.49 3.42
N LYS A 237 -20.90 -29.06 2.20
CA LYS A 237 -21.41 -29.97 1.17
C LYS A 237 -20.36 -31.00 0.72
N ALA A 238 -19.09 -30.61 0.64
CA ALA A 238 -17.99 -31.51 0.31
C ALA A 238 -17.77 -32.56 1.43
N GLN A 239 -17.84 -32.14 2.69
CA GLN A 239 -17.73 -33.05 3.84
C GLN A 239 -18.89 -34.05 3.89
N ALA A 240 -20.13 -33.60 3.63
CA ALA A 240 -21.28 -34.48 3.54
C ALA A 240 -21.15 -35.51 2.40
N GLY A 241 -20.56 -35.12 1.27
CA GLY A 241 -20.27 -36.04 0.15
C GLY A 241 -19.26 -37.12 0.54
N LEU A 242 -18.16 -36.74 1.19
CA LEU A 242 -17.13 -37.69 1.67
C LEU A 242 -17.71 -38.66 2.72
N ALA A 243 -18.54 -38.18 3.63
CA ALA A 243 -19.19 -39.03 4.64
C ALA A 243 -20.05 -40.14 3.99
N LYS A 244 -20.78 -39.82 2.92
CA LYS A 244 -21.57 -40.80 2.16
C LYS A 244 -20.69 -41.84 1.46
N GLN A 245 -19.57 -41.42 0.87
CA GLN A 245 -18.63 -42.33 0.24
C GLN A 245 -18.03 -43.31 1.25
N LEU A 246 -17.62 -42.81 2.42
CA LEU A 246 -17.10 -43.65 3.50
C LEU A 246 -18.16 -44.64 4.01
N ALA A 247 -19.41 -44.21 4.16
CA ALA A 247 -20.50 -45.10 4.54
C ALA A 247 -20.69 -46.25 3.52
N GLY A 248 -20.66 -45.95 2.22
CA GLY A 248 -20.75 -46.98 1.18
C GLY A 248 -19.59 -47.98 1.20
N VAL A 249 -18.36 -47.50 1.41
CA VAL A 249 -17.19 -48.39 1.56
C VAL A 249 -17.33 -49.28 2.79
N LEU A 250 -17.77 -48.73 3.92
CA LEU A 250 -18.01 -49.53 5.12
C LEU A 250 -19.10 -50.60 4.92
N GLU A 251 -20.15 -50.30 4.17
CA GLU A 251 -21.15 -51.31 3.79
C GLU A 251 -20.57 -52.40 2.89
N THR A 252 -19.69 -52.06 1.95
CA THR A 252 -19.01 -53.08 1.13
C THR A 252 -18.08 -53.97 1.94
N LEU A 253 -17.37 -53.40 2.93
CA LEU A 253 -16.47 -54.15 3.81
C LEU A 253 -17.21 -55.03 4.82
N LYS A 254 -18.45 -54.69 5.19
CA LYS A 254 -19.30 -55.54 6.04
C LYS A 254 -19.78 -56.80 5.33
N LYS A 255 -19.76 -56.84 3.99
CA LYS A 255 -20.15 -58.04 3.25
C LYS A 255 -19.01 -59.07 3.38
N PRO A 256 -19.30 -60.30 3.83
CA PRO A 256 -18.27 -61.33 3.93
C PRO A 256 -17.68 -61.61 2.54
N LEU A 257 -16.36 -61.45 2.41
CA LEU A 257 -15.65 -61.78 1.18
C LEU A 257 -15.63 -63.31 1.02
N GLN A 258 -16.41 -63.81 0.05
CA GLN A 258 -16.31 -65.19 -0.37
C GLN A 258 -15.07 -65.34 -1.25
N VAL A 259 -13.98 -65.86 -0.67
CA VAL A 259 -12.76 -66.20 -1.42
C VAL A 259 -12.91 -67.63 -1.92
N THR A 260 -13.16 -67.80 -3.21
CA THR A 260 -13.12 -69.11 -3.87
C THR A 260 -11.68 -69.44 -4.24
N ILE A 261 -11.08 -70.38 -3.49
CA ILE A 261 -9.74 -70.91 -3.80
C ILE A 261 -9.92 -72.02 -4.83
N LYS A 262 -9.49 -71.77 -6.08
CA LYS A 262 -9.47 -72.80 -7.13
C LYS A 262 -8.22 -73.66 -6.95
N GLY A 263 -8.40 -74.88 -6.43
CA GLY A 263 -7.34 -75.87 -6.30
C GLY A 263 -6.75 -76.22 -7.66
N ARG A 264 -5.41 -76.27 -7.71
CA ARG A 264 -4.65 -76.80 -8.86
C ARG A 264 -4.56 -78.31 -8.79
#